data_AF-A0A6B3PHD2-F1
#
_entry.id   AF-A0A6B3PHD2-F1
#
_cell.length_a   1.000
_cell.length_b   1.000
_cell.length_c   1.000
_cell.angle_alpha   90.00
_cell.angle_beta   90.00
_cell.angle_gamma   90.00
#
_symmetry.space_group_name_H-M   'P 1'
#
loop_
_entity.id
_entity.type
_entity.pdbx_description
1 polymer ?
#
loop_
_entity_poly.entity_id
_entity_poly.type
_entity_poly.pdbx_seq_one_letter_code
_entity_poly.pdbx_strand_id
1 'polypeptide(L)'
;MNFLQKHSAIDVTLRDAGFLNNWDFSESEVFQVVTGMDKVGVDVIEVGYLSEDPESMLTATCPSSLLASLKEKVNSASVGGMLRCYEEKVDEILDSRGEFLDLIRIVVSVKEEIPLAIKIAEKIKKLGISSSLNFANFTVYTPDELLSAVKLAATAKEVFDIFYFADSRGAAQPDEVFSFIKSARQEWDGVLGFHAHDMLGLASANSHAAMAAGCTIIDGSINGYGLGAGNTKIDQALAIVEHFHNEKLYQYEHLKSLFHILQVPVLPEQRYLQYLAGSKNLSGLWVAPLLERYGNTTIDFLQQLPWKRYKTIEEILQPQEVTV
;
A
#
# COMPACT_ATOMS: atom_id res chain seq x y z
N MET A 1 -14.41 -8.18 13.62
CA MET A 1 -13.60 -8.01 12.40
C MET A 1 -13.84 -9.22 11.48
N ASN A 2 -14.75 -9.07 10.50
CA ASN A 2 -15.11 -10.14 9.56
C ASN A 2 -14.07 -10.27 8.42
N PHE A 3 -13.32 -9.20 8.12
CA PHE A 3 -12.45 -9.13 6.94
C PHE A 3 -11.26 -10.11 6.95
N LEU A 4 -10.86 -10.64 8.11
CA LEU A 4 -9.81 -11.67 8.20
C LEU A 4 -10.29 -13.08 7.82
N GLN A 5 -11.60 -13.30 7.73
CA GLN A 5 -12.20 -14.63 7.56
C GLN A 5 -12.74 -14.89 6.15
N LYS A 6 -12.60 -13.92 5.24
CA LYS A 6 -13.12 -13.98 3.87
C LYS A 6 -12.23 -13.22 2.91
N HIS A 7 -12.48 -13.42 1.61
CA HIS A 7 -11.90 -12.54 0.59
C HIS A 7 -12.42 -11.12 0.80
N SER A 8 -11.50 -10.15 0.84
CA SER A 8 -11.79 -8.78 1.24
C SER A 8 -11.02 -7.76 0.40
N ALA A 9 -11.55 -6.55 0.32
CA ALA A 9 -10.87 -5.41 -0.29
C ALA A 9 -10.58 -4.33 0.77
N ILE A 10 -9.43 -3.67 0.63
CA ILE A 10 -9.07 -2.50 1.44
C ILE A 10 -9.01 -1.27 0.52
N ASP A 11 -9.81 -0.25 0.83
CA ASP A 11 -9.63 1.07 0.20
C ASP A 11 -8.40 1.75 0.82
N VAL A 12 -7.46 2.16 -0.02
CA VAL A 12 -6.24 2.88 0.39
C VAL A 12 -6.20 4.30 -0.14
N THR A 13 -7.35 4.85 -0.54
CA THR A 13 -7.39 6.14 -1.24
C THR A 13 -6.80 7.26 -0.39
N LEU A 14 -7.22 7.40 0.87
CA LEU A 14 -6.78 8.49 1.73
C LEU A 14 -5.33 8.34 2.24
N ARG A 15 -4.74 7.14 2.11
CA ARG A 15 -3.34 6.89 2.47
C ARG A 15 -2.42 7.00 1.27
N ASP A 16 -2.69 6.28 0.19
CA ASP A 16 -1.79 6.18 -0.97
C ASP A 16 -1.95 7.34 -1.94
N ALA A 17 -3.18 7.81 -2.21
CA ALA A 17 -3.38 8.98 -3.06
C ALA A 17 -2.77 10.25 -2.46
N GLY A 18 -2.43 10.23 -1.17
CA GLY A 18 -1.68 11.28 -0.50
C GLY A 18 -0.34 11.61 -1.17
N PHE A 19 0.29 10.67 -1.89
CA PHE A 19 1.50 10.95 -2.68
C PHE A 19 1.27 11.96 -3.82
N LEU A 20 0.03 12.21 -4.22
CA LEU A 20 -0.32 13.09 -5.33
C LEU A 20 -0.68 14.52 -4.87
N ASN A 21 -1.02 14.71 -3.60
CA ASN A 21 -1.39 16.01 -3.02
C ASN A 21 -0.74 16.28 -1.66
N ASN A 22 0.35 15.56 -1.32
CA ASN A 22 1.02 15.67 -0.03
C ASN A 22 0.09 15.44 1.18
N TRP A 23 -0.85 14.48 1.06
CA TRP A 23 -1.83 14.14 2.10
C TRP A 23 -2.77 15.30 2.53
N ASP A 24 -2.82 16.37 1.74
CA ASP A 24 -3.66 17.55 1.95
C ASP A 24 -5.07 17.32 1.42
N PHE A 25 -5.80 16.42 2.06
CA PHE A 25 -7.23 16.24 1.83
C PHE A 25 -8.00 17.09 2.84
N SER A 26 -8.99 17.84 2.36
CA SER A 26 -9.93 18.53 3.25
C SER A 26 -10.72 17.51 4.08
N GLU A 27 -11.15 17.90 5.28
CA GLU A 27 -12.02 17.06 6.11
C GLU A 27 -13.27 16.60 5.34
N SER A 28 -13.84 17.49 4.51
CA SER A 28 -15.00 17.17 3.67
C SER A 28 -14.68 16.02 2.70
N GLU A 29 -13.55 16.06 2.01
CA GLU A 29 -13.14 14.98 1.10
C GLU A 29 -12.93 13.67 1.87
N VAL A 30 -12.23 13.73 3.00
CA VAL A 30 -12.00 12.57 3.88
C VAL A 30 -13.33 11.92 4.28
N PHE A 31 -14.28 12.71 4.78
CA PHE A 31 -15.59 12.19 5.19
C PHE A 31 -16.41 11.65 4.01
N GLN A 32 -16.36 12.29 2.84
CA GLN A 32 -17.09 11.80 1.67
C GLN A 32 -16.51 10.49 1.14
N VAL A 33 -15.18 10.34 1.14
CA VAL A 33 -14.52 9.07 0.78
C VAL A 33 -14.88 7.99 1.79
N VAL A 34 -14.71 8.23 3.09
CA VAL A 34 -14.97 7.22 4.13
C VAL A 34 -16.44 6.78 4.13
N THR A 35 -17.39 7.73 4.17
CA THR A 35 -18.82 7.38 4.20
C THR A 35 -19.31 6.79 2.87
N GLY A 36 -18.71 7.17 1.74
CA GLY A 36 -19.02 6.57 0.46
C GLY A 36 -18.51 5.14 0.34
N MET A 37 -17.27 4.89 0.78
CA MET A 37 -16.67 3.55 0.80
C MET A 37 -17.39 2.60 1.76
N ASP A 38 -17.84 3.09 2.92
CA ASP A 38 -18.70 2.34 3.84
C ASP A 38 -20.03 1.93 3.17
N LYS A 39 -20.64 2.82 2.36
CA LYS A 39 -21.85 2.49 1.58
C LYS A 39 -21.60 1.49 0.46
N VAL A 40 -20.44 1.57 -0.20
CA VAL A 40 -20.00 0.56 -1.18
C VAL A 40 -19.88 -0.81 -0.49
N GLY A 41 -19.54 -0.82 0.80
CA GLY A 41 -19.39 -2.03 1.61
C GLY A 41 -17.97 -2.57 1.61
N VAL A 42 -16.96 -1.72 1.36
CA VAL A 42 -15.55 -2.15 1.45
C VAL A 42 -15.23 -2.60 2.88
N ASP A 43 -14.35 -3.59 3.01
CA ASP A 43 -14.13 -4.26 4.29
C ASP A 43 -13.27 -3.41 5.24
N VAL A 44 -12.28 -2.69 4.71
CA VAL A 44 -11.43 -1.78 5.46
C VAL A 44 -11.19 -0.49 4.66
N ILE A 45 -11.18 0.65 5.35
CA ILE A 45 -10.82 1.96 4.79
C ILE A 45 -9.54 2.44 5.48
N GLU A 46 -8.43 2.52 4.75
CA GLU A 46 -7.15 3.02 5.24
C GLU A 46 -7.08 4.55 5.06
N VAL A 47 -7.02 5.27 6.18
CA VAL A 47 -7.18 6.74 6.18
C VAL A 47 -5.87 7.48 5.96
N GLY A 48 -4.72 6.89 6.30
CA GLY A 48 -3.50 7.65 6.34
C GLY A 48 -2.30 6.99 7.02
N TYR A 49 -1.23 7.76 7.14
CA TYR A 49 -0.13 7.43 8.06
C TYR A 49 -0.51 7.80 9.49
N LEU A 50 0.05 7.09 10.45
CA LEU A 50 -0.02 7.41 11.87
C LEU A 50 1.30 8.06 12.26
N SER A 51 1.33 9.39 12.39
CA SER A 51 2.54 10.15 12.70
C SER A 51 2.24 11.37 13.56
N GLU A 52 3.28 11.87 14.21
CA GLU A 52 3.29 13.06 15.07
C GLU A 52 4.10 14.21 14.44
N ASP A 53 4.46 14.09 13.15
CA ASP A 53 5.14 15.15 12.42
C ASP A 53 4.24 16.40 12.29
N PRO A 54 4.61 17.54 12.88
CA PRO A 54 3.79 18.74 12.87
C PRO A 54 3.74 19.44 11.50
N GLU A 55 4.64 19.11 10.57
CA GLU A 55 4.65 19.64 9.21
C GLU A 55 3.76 18.82 8.25
N SER A 56 3.32 17.64 8.70
CA SER A 56 2.49 16.73 7.93
C SER A 56 1.01 17.14 7.92
N MET A 57 0.34 16.86 6.81
CA MET A 57 -1.07 17.20 6.60
C MET A 57 -2.04 16.25 7.34
N LEU A 58 -3.34 16.57 7.30
CA LEU A 58 -4.38 15.90 8.08
C LEU A 58 -4.33 14.36 8.01
N THR A 59 -4.21 13.79 6.81
CA THR A 59 -4.16 12.32 6.63
C THR A 59 -2.76 11.73 6.75
N ALA A 60 -1.70 12.55 6.78
CA ALA A 60 -0.33 12.09 7.08
C ALA A 60 -0.09 11.95 8.59
N THR A 61 -0.77 12.75 9.41
CA THR A 61 -0.73 12.64 10.89
C THR A 61 -1.85 11.77 11.45
N CYS A 62 -3.01 11.78 10.78
CA CYS A 62 -4.23 11.05 11.15
C CYS A 62 -4.55 11.20 12.65
N PRO A 63 -4.87 12.43 13.11
CA PRO A 63 -5.02 12.71 14.53
C PRO A 63 -6.21 11.98 15.13
N SER A 64 -6.19 11.78 16.46
CA SER A 64 -7.26 11.08 17.17
C SER A 64 -8.64 11.75 17.00
N SER A 65 -8.70 13.08 16.89
CA SER A 65 -9.94 13.83 16.62
C SER A 65 -10.57 13.47 15.28
N LEU A 66 -9.76 13.28 14.24
CA LEU A 66 -10.23 12.82 12.93
C LEU A 66 -10.76 11.39 13.05
N LEU A 67 -9.96 10.48 13.63
CA LEU A 67 -10.34 9.07 13.77
C LEU A 67 -11.60 8.87 14.60
N ALA A 68 -11.77 9.61 15.69
CA ALA A 68 -12.99 9.61 16.50
C ALA A 68 -14.21 10.02 15.65
N SER A 69 -14.09 11.12 14.89
CA SER A 69 -15.15 11.60 14.01
C SER A 69 -15.48 10.62 12.88
N LEU A 70 -14.50 9.87 12.39
CA LEU A 70 -14.69 8.82 11.39
C LEU A 70 -15.43 7.61 11.99
N LYS A 71 -15.02 7.14 13.17
CA LYS A 71 -15.68 6.05 13.89
C LYS A 71 -17.16 6.32 14.17
N GLU A 72 -17.54 7.58 14.41
CA GLU A 72 -18.94 7.96 14.57
C GLU A 72 -19.78 7.87 13.28
N LYS A 73 -19.15 7.91 12.11
CA LYS A 73 -19.83 7.97 10.81
C LYS A 73 -19.77 6.66 10.02
N VAL A 74 -18.77 5.82 10.28
CA VAL A 74 -18.63 4.51 9.65
C VAL A 74 -19.60 3.54 10.32
N ASN A 75 -20.39 2.82 9.52
CA ASN A 75 -21.39 1.89 10.04
C ASN A 75 -20.87 0.45 10.06
N SER A 76 -20.16 0.02 9.01
CA SER A 76 -19.82 -1.38 8.80
C SER A 76 -18.34 -1.63 8.49
N ALA A 77 -17.70 -0.74 7.73
CA ALA A 77 -16.30 -0.89 7.38
C ALA A 77 -15.39 -0.81 8.62
N SER A 78 -14.26 -1.51 8.57
CA SER A 78 -13.19 -1.33 9.55
C SER A 78 -12.33 -0.11 9.18
N VAL A 79 -11.81 0.60 10.16
CA VAL A 79 -10.92 1.75 9.96
C VAL A 79 -9.47 1.31 10.16
N GLY A 80 -8.62 1.58 9.15
CA GLY A 80 -7.21 1.22 9.14
C GLY A 80 -6.26 2.42 9.10
N GLY A 81 -5.05 2.23 9.62
CA GLY A 81 -3.95 3.20 9.52
C GLY A 81 -2.60 2.52 9.25
N MET A 82 -1.69 3.23 8.57
CA MET A 82 -0.35 2.76 8.26
C MET A 82 0.68 3.36 9.23
N LEU A 83 1.50 2.53 9.85
CA LEU A 83 2.58 2.93 10.73
C LEU A 83 3.93 2.55 10.10
N ARG A 84 4.87 3.50 10.09
CA ARG A 84 6.25 3.21 9.72
C ARG A 84 6.94 2.55 10.89
N CYS A 85 7.70 1.48 10.66
CA CYS A 85 8.35 0.76 11.74
C CYS A 85 9.36 1.61 12.54
N TYR A 86 9.88 2.68 11.93
CA TYR A 86 10.83 3.62 12.51
C TYR A 86 10.19 4.89 13.10
N GLU A 87 8.85 4.95 13.19
CA GLU A 87 8.18 6.03 13.89
C GLU A 87 8.68 6.11 15.35
N GLU A 88 9.05 7.31 15.81
CA GLU A 88 9.69 7.47 17.12
C GLU A 88 8.66 7.45 18.24
N LYS A 89 7.46 7.97 17.96
CA LYS A 89 6.38 8.18 18.94
C LYS A 89 5.30 7.12 18.89
N VAL A 90 5.68 5.86 18.60
CA VAL A 90 4.72 4.75 18.49
C VAL A 90 3.84 4.62 19.73
N ASP A 91 4.40 4.75 20.93
CA ASP A 91 3.61 4.63 22.17
C ASP A 91 2.55 5.73 22.28
N GLU A 92 2.92 7.00 22.04
CA GLU A 92 1.98 8.13 22.03
C GLU A 92 0.88 7.96 20.98
N ILE A 93 1.24 7.46 19.79
CA ILE A 93 0.31 7.17 18.70
C ILE A 93 -0.68 6.08 19.08
N LEU A 94 -0.20 4.97 19.63
CA LEU A 94 -1.05 3.85 20.02
C LEU A 94 -1.99 4.24 21.18
N ASP A 95 -1.48 4.97 22.18
CA ASP A 95 -2.27 5.43 23.32
C ASP A 95 -3.39 6.40 22.91
N SER A 96 -3.13 7.27 21.93
CA SER A 96 -4.09 8.31 21.52
C SER A 96 -5.05 7.90 20.41
N ARG A 97 -4.65 6.97 19.52
CA ARG A 97 -5.41 6.63 18.31
C ARG A 97 -5.91 5.18 18.28
N GLY A 98 -5.31 4.30 19.09
CA GLY A 98 -5.55 2.86 19.02
C GLY A 98 -7.02 2.47 19.19
N GLU A 99 -7.76 3.11 20.09
CA GLU A 99 -9.17 2.81 20.33
C GLU A 99 -10.09 3.06 19.11
N PHE A 100 -9.63 3.87 18.15
CA PHE A 100 -10.37 4.22 16.94
C PHE A 100 -9.94 3.42 15.71
N LEU A 101 -9.00 2.48 15.86
CA LEU A 101 -8.45 1.70 14.75
C LEU A 101 -8.81 0.23 14.92
N ASP A 102 -9.24 -0.39 13.82
CA ASP A 102 -9.48 -1.84 13.77
C ASP A 102 -8.28 -2.58 13.20
N LEU A 103 -7.47 -1.89 12.37
CA LEU A 103 -6.28 -2.44 11.72
C LEU A 103 -5.13 -1.42 11.75
N ILE A 104 -3.96 -1.83 12.22
CA ILE A 104 -2.71 -1.08 12.04
C ILE A 104 -1.78 -1.87 11.15
N ARG A 105 -1.43 -1.28 10.01
CA ARG A 105 -0.56 -1.86 9.01
C ARG A 105 0.86 -1.36 9.27
N ILE A 106 1.82 -2.23 9.53
CA ILE A 106 3.22 -1.85 9.80
C ILE A 106 4.05 -2.05 8.54
N VAL A 107 4.57 -0.98 7.96
CA VAL A 107 5.41 -1.09 6.75
C VAL A 107 6.87 -1.31 7.10
N VAL A 108 7.48 -2.28 6.42
CA VAL A 108 8.92 -2.57 6.45
C VAL A 108 9.46 -2.66 5.03
N SER A 109 10.65 -2.14 4.81
CA SER A 109 11.39 -2.30 3.56
C SER A 109 12.30 -3.51 3.61
N VAL A 110 12.96 -3.79 4.74
CA VAL A 110 14.04 -4.80 4.81
C VAL A 110 13.86 -5.78 5.98
N LYS A 111 14.61 -6.89 5.95
CA LYS A 111 14.57 -7.93 6.99
C LYS A 111 15.00 -7.39 8.36
N GLU A 112 15.92 -6.44 8.39
CA GLU A 112 16.48 -5.84 9.60
C GLU A 112 15.44 -5.05 10.42
N GLU A 113 14.35 -4.62 9.79
CA GLU A 113 13.26 -3.87 10.44
C GLU A 113 12.23 -4.80 11.10
N ILE A 114 12.18 -6.08 10.72
CA ILE A 114 11.19 -7.06 11.23
C ILE A 114 11.25 -7.20 12.75
N PRO A 115 12.42 -7.31 13.41
CA PRO A 115 12.48 -7.35 14.89
C PRO A 115 11.85 -6.14 15.56
N LEU A 116 11.94 -4.95 14.96
CA LEU A 116 11.30 -3.75 15.47
C LEU A 116 9.78 -3.79 15.23
N ALA A 117 9.36 -4.19 14.03
CA ALA A 117 7.95 -4.36 13.70
C ALA A 117 7.25 -5.39 14.61
N ILE A 118 7.92 -6.47 15.00
CA ILE A 118 7.41 -7.45 15.98
C ILE A 118 7.09 -6.78 17.32
N LYS A 119 8.01 -5.96 17.85
CA LYS A 119 7.78 -5.24 19.12
C LYS A 119 6.61 -4.27 19.04
N ILE A 120 6.42 -3.63 17.89
CA ILE A 120 5.26 -2.76 17.64
C ILE A 120 3.97 -3.58 17.60
N ALA A 121 3.97 -4.69 16.87
CA ALA A 121 2.82 -5.60 16.77
C ALA A 121 2.42 -6.20 18.13
N GLU A 122 3.38 -6.51 19.01
CA GLU A 122 3.11 -6.93 20.39
C GLU A 122 2.33 -5.87 21.19
N LYS A 123 2.61 -4.58 20.97
CA LYS A 123 1.88 -3.47 21.60
C LYS A 123 0.48 -3.35 21.02
N ILE A 124 0.35 -3.40 19.69
CA ILE A 124 -0.94 -3.35 18.98
C ILE A 124 -1.86 -4.50 19.44
N LYS A 125 -1.31 -5.73 19.53
CA LYS A 125 -2.06 -6.91 20.00
C LYS A 125 -2.60 -6.74 21.43
N LYS A 126 -1.86 -6.09 22.33
CA LYS A 126 -2.32 -5.82 23.71
C LYS A 126 -3.53 -4.89 23.75
N LEU A 127 -3.70 -4.04 22.73
CA LEU A 127 -4.86 -3.15 22.57
C LEU A 127 -6.05 -3.86 21.89
N GLY A 128 -5.88 -5.11 21.44
CA GLY A 128 -6.94 -5.87 20.75
C GLY A 128 -7.20 -5.41 19.31
N ILE A 129 -6.26 -4.67 18.72
CA ILE A 129 -6.32 -4.17 17.35
C ILE A 129 -5.64 -5.21 16.44
N SER A 130 -6.17 -5.45 15.24
CA SER A 130 -5.50 -6.31 14.28
C SER A 130 -4.25 -5.65 13.70
N SER A 131 -3.24 -6.45 13.37
CA SER A 131 -2.01 -5.93 12.79
C SER A 131 -1.59 -6.66 11.52
N SER A 132 -0.97 -5.93 10.61
CA SER A 132 -0.30 -6.51 9.45
C SER A 132 1.17 -6.13 9.38
N LEU A 133 1.97 -7.03 8.82
CA LEU A 133 3.34 -6.73 8.40
C LEU A 133 3.34 -6.56 6.87
N ASN A 134 3.64 -5.34 6.41
CA ASN A 134 3.64 -4.98 5.00
C ASN A 134 5.07 -4.94 4.48
N PHE A 135 5.46 -5.98 3.74
CA PHE A 135 6.72 -6.07 3.02
C PHE A 135 6.66 -5.18 1.78
N ALA A 136 7.25 -3.99 1.87
CA ALA A 136 7.38 -3.06 0.76
C ALA A 136 8.47 -3.50 -0.23
N ASN A 137 8.49 -2.87 -1.41
CA ASN A 137 9.53 -3.04 -2.41
C ASN A 137 9.72 -4.49 -2.87
N PHE A 138 8.61 -5.20 -3.14
CA PHE A 138 8.59 -6.60 -3.59
C PHE A 138 9.65 -6.95 -4.63
N THR A 139 9.80 -6.11 -5.65
CA THR A 139 10.72 -6.31 -6.79
C THR A 139 12.16 -5.90 -6.51
N VAL A 140 12.48 -5.34 -5.34
CA VAL A 140 13.86 -5.02 -4.94
C VAL A 140 14.59 -6.24 -4.42
N TYR A 141 13.85 -7.22 -3.90
CA TYR A 141 14.42 -8.43 -3.33
C TYR A 141 14.32 -9.59 -4.32
N THR A 142 15.30 -10.48 -4.26
CA THR A 142 15.15 -11.80 -4.86
C THR A 142 14.04 -12.58 -4.13
N PRO A 143 13.39 -13.57 -4.78
CA PRO A 143 12.41 -14.42 -4.11
C PRO A 143 12.93 -15.07 -2.82
N ASP A 144 14.20 -15.47 -2.78
CA ASP A 144 14.83 -16.09 -1.61
C ASP A 144 15.04 -15.09 -0.46
N GLU A 145 15.47 -13.86 -0.75
CA GLU A 145 15.60 -12.79 0.25
C GLU A 145 14.23 -12.48 0.88
N LEU A 146 13.20 -12.30 0.05
CA LEU A 146 11.85 -11.99 0.52
C LEU A 146 11.22 -13.17 1.28
N LEU A 147 11.43 -14.41 0.82
CA LEU A 147 10.96 -15.60 1.53
C LEU A 147 11.69 -15.78 2.86
N SER A 148 12.98 -15.43 2.95
CA SER A 148 13.71 -15.41 4.22
C SER A 148 13.12 -14.38 5.20
N ALA A 149 12.67 -13.22 4.70
CA ALA A 149 11.98 -12.22 5.50
C ALA A 149 10.63 -12.74 6.00
N VAL A 150 9.85 -13.42 5.15
CA VAL A 150 8.59 -14.08 5.54
C VAL A 150 8.83 -15.13 6.63
N LYS A 151 9.83 -16.00 6.46
CA LYS A 151 10.20 -17.00 7.46
C LYS A 151 10.56 -16.38 8.80
N LEU A 152 11.31 -15.29 8.80
CA LEU A 152 11.65 -14.56 10.02
C LEU A 152 10.38 -14.00 10.68
N ALA A 153 9.52 -13.32 9.94
CA ALA A 153 8.27 -12.78 10.48
C ALA A 153 7.36 -13.88 11.02
N ALA A 154 7.29 -15.03 10.35
CA ALA A 154 6.48 -16.18 10.76
C ALA A 154 6.92 -16.77 12.12
N THR A 155 8.15 -16.52 12.58
CA THR A 155 8.57 -16.91 13.94
C THR A 155 7.80 -16.17 15.03
N ALA A 156 7.21 -15.01 14.71
CA ALA A 156 6.36 -14.21 15.58
C ALA A 156 4.89 -14.24 15.12
N LYS A 157 4.44 -15.38 14.59
CA LYS A 157 3.09 -15.52 14.02
C LYS A 157 1.93 -15.11 14.93
N GLU A 158 2.14 -15.18 16.23
CA GLU A 158 1.11 -14.84 17.20
C GLU A 158 0.79 -13.34 17.23
N VAL A 159 1.67 -12.45 16.75
CA VAL A 159 1.47 -10.99 16.87
C VAL A 159 0.94 -10.33 15.59
N PHE A 160 1.00 -11.02 14.46
CA PHE A 160 0.51 -10.53 13.17
C PHE A 160 -0.71 -11.33 12.72
N ASP A 161 -1.74 -10.64 12.25
CA ASP A 161 -2.91 -11.27 11.64
C ASP A 161 -2.70 -11.47 10.14
N ILE A 162 -1.96 -10.55 9.51
CA ILE A 162 -1.78 -10.48 8.05
C ILE A 162 -0.31 -10.26 7.67
N PHE A 163 0.18 -11.01 6.70
CA PHE A 163 1.36 -10.64 5.93
C PHE A 163 0.94 -10.05 4.59
N TYR A 164 1.40 -8.83 4.30
CA TYR A 164 1.05 -8.06 3.12
C TYR A 164 2.28 -7.86 2.23
N PHE A 165 2.16 -8.08 0.93
CA PHE A 165 3.25 -7.83 -0.02
C PHE A 165 2.89 -6.66 -0.92
N ALA A 166 3.78 -5.67 -1.02
CA ALA A 166 3.54 -4.49 -1.82
C ALA A 166 4.54 -4.39 -2.99
N ASP A 167 4.01 -4.37 -4.22
CA ASP A 167 4.74 -4.01 -5.43
C ASP A 167 4.92 -2.49 -5.50
N SER A 168 5.68 -1.92 -4.55
CA SER A 168 5.87 -0.48 -4.38
C SER A 168 6.46 0.24 -5.61
N ARG A 169 7.02 -0.52 -6.56
CA ARG A 169 7.60 0.00 -7.80
C ARG A 169 6.73 -0.25 -9.02
N GLY A 170 5.61 -0.97 -8.86
CA GLY A 170 4.70 -1.36 -9.93
C GLY A 170 5.39 -2.13 -11.05
N ALA A 171 6.43 -2.88 -10.72
CA ALA A 171 7.36 -3.49 -11.68
C ALA A 171 7.23 -5.03 -11.73
N ALA A 172 6.41 -5.63 -10.87
CA ALA A 172 6.26 -7.07 -10.79
C ALA A 172 5.45 -7.62 -11.97
N GLN A 173 5.78 -8.83 -12.41
CA GLN A 173 4.97 -9.57 -13.38
C GLN A 173 3.98 -10.52 -12.69
N PRO A 174 2.81 -10.81 -13.28
CA PRO A 174 1.79 -11.66 -12.66
C PRO A 174 2.28 -13.08 -12.30
N ASP A 175 3.15 -13.66 -13.11
CA ASP A 175 3.74 -14.98 -12.87
C ASP A 175 4.75 -14.97 -11.71
N GLU A 176 5.52 -13.90 -11.56
CA GLU A 176 6.40 -13.67 -10.40
C GLU A 176 5.58 -13.54 -9.11
N VAL A 177 4.51 -12.74 -9.15
CA VAL A 177 3.59 -12.56 -8.02
C VAL A 177 2.96 -13.90 -7.64
N PHE A 178 2.37 -14.62 -8.60
CA PHE A 178 1.73 -15.91 -8.34
C PHE A 178 2.71 -16.93 -7.71
N SER A 179 3.90 -17.05 -8.30
CA SER A 179 4.91 -18.03 -7.85
C SER A 179 5.42 -17.70 -6.46
N PHE A 180 5.70 -16.43 -6.17
CA PHE A 180 6.15 -16.02 -4.85
C PHE A 180 5.07 -16.18 -3.79
N ILE A 181 3.84 -15.74 -4.05
CA ILE A 181 2.74 -15.84 -3.08
C ILE A 181 2.45 -17.30 -2.72
N LYS A 182 2.53 -18.22 -3.68
CA LYS A 182 2.45 -19.66 -3.38
C LYS A 182 3.53 -20.13 -2.41
N SER A 183 4.76 -19.68 -2.59
CA SER A 183 5.86 -20.00 -1.67
C SER A 183 5.65 -19.38 -0.30
N ALA A 184 5.27 -18.09 -0.23
CA ALA A 184 4.97 -17.42 1.03
C ALA A 184 3.81 -18.09 1.79
N ARG A 185 2.81 -18.60 1.06
CA ARG A 185 1.68 -19.34 1.63
C ARG A 185 2.10 -20.64 2.31
N GLN A 186 3.20 -21.26 1.90
CA GLN A 186 3.72 -22.47 2.56
C GLN A 186 4.38 -22.16 3.92
N GLU A 187 4.84 -20.91 4.12
CA GLU A 187 5.56 -20.48 5.32
C GLU A 187 4.67 -19.75 6.34
N TRP A 188 3.50 -19.29 5.90
CA TRP A 188 2.53 -18.55 6.71
C TRP A 188 1.17 -19.22 6.57
N ASP A 189 0.44 -19.44 7.66
CA ASP A 189 -0.92 -20.01 7.67
C ASP A 189 -2.02 -18.94 7.88
N GLY A 190 -1.67 -17.76 8.40
CA GLY A 190 -2.59 -16.63 8.58
C GLY A 190 -2.96 -15.91 7.28
N VAL A 191 -3.47 -14.69 7.37
CA VAL A 191 -3.99 -13.98 6.18
C VAL A 191 -2.84 -13.47 5.30
N LEU A 192 -3.01 -13.58 3.98
CA LEU A 192 -2.12 -12.96 3.00
C LEU A 192 -2.83 -11.85 2.25
N GLY A 193 -2.14 -10.72 2.12
CA GLY A 193 -2.62 -9.58 1.36
C GLY A 193 -1.65 -9.11 0.29
N PHE A 194 -2.17 -8.41 -0.73
CA PHE A 194 -1.35 -7.89 -1.82
C PHE A 194 -1.74 -6.45 -2.19
N HIS A 195 -0.72 -5.60 -2.33
CA HIS A 195 -0.84 -4.21 -2.73
C HIS A 195 -0.08 -4.01 -4.05
N ALA A 196 -0.80 -3.65 -5.11
CA ALA A 196 -0.23 -3.50 -6.44
C ALA A 196 -0.20 -2.03 -6.87
N HIS A 197 0.92 -1.60 -7.44
CA HIS A 197 1.02 -0.35 -8.17
C HIS A 197 1.03 -0.57 -9.69
N ASP A 198 0.65 0.47 -10.45
CA ASP A 198 0.29 0.36 -11.86
C ASP A 198 1.34 0.92 -12.84
N MET A 199 2.61 0.99 -12.44
CA MET A 199 3.69 1.53 -13.29
C MET A 199 3.92 0.72 -14.57
N LEU A 200 3.48 -0.53 -14.63
CA LEU A 200 3.46 -1.32 -15.87
C LEU A 200 2.07 -1.54 -16.45
N GLY A 201 1.02 -0.94 -15.87
CA GLY A 201 -0.37 -1.21 -16.25
C GLY A 201 -0.85 -2.61 -15.84
N LEU A 202 -0.18 -3.23 -14.85
CA LEU A 202 -0.40 -4.61 -14.42
C LEU A 202 -0.99 -4.71 -13.01
N ALA A 203 -1.41 -3.62 -12.37
CA ALA A 203 -1.82 -3.66 -10.97
C ALA A 203 -2.99 -4.65 -10.73
N SER A 204 -4.05 -4.55 -11.53
CA SER A 204 -5.20 -5.46 -11.44
C SER A 204 -4.85 -6.92 -11.77
N ALA A 205 -3.97 -7.15 -12.75
CA ALA A 205 -3.50 -8.49 -13.10
C ALA A 205 -2.68 -9.10 -11.96
N ASN A 206 -1.81 -8.31 -11.33
CA ASN A 206 -1.02 -8.73 -10.17
C ASN A 206 -1.91 -8.98 -8.95
N SER A 207 -2.92 -8.15 -8.67
CA SER A 207 -3.92 -8.39 -7.62
C SER A 207 -4.67 -9.72 -7.85
N HIS A 208 -5.13 -9.98 -9.08
CA HIS A 208 -5.79 -11.24 -9.41
C HIS A 208 -4.84 -12.45 -9.27
N ALA A 209 -3.60 -12.33 -9.74
CA ALA A 209 -2.58 -13.37 -9.61
C ALA A 209 -2.25 -13.68 -8.15
N ALA A 210 -2.17 -12.66 -7.29
CA ALA A 210 -1.97 -12.83 -5.86
C ALA A 210 -3.12 -13.60 -5.19
N MET A 211 -4.38 -13.23 -5.50
CA MET A 211 -5.54 -13.95 -4.96
C MET A 211 -5.59 -15.40 -5.45
N ALA A 212 -5.33 -15.63 -6.74
CA ALA A 212 -5.23 -16.99 -7.31
C ALA A 212 -4.14 -17.85 -6.64
N ALA A 213 -3.10 -17.23 -6.08
CA ALA A 213 -2.00 -17.90 -5.40
C ALA A 213 -2.24 -18.11 -3.89
N GLY A 214 -3.26 -17.47 -3.30
CA GLY A 214 -3.63 -17.65 -1.90
C GLY A 214 -3.72 -16.38 -1.05
N CYS A 215 -3.57 -15.19 -1.63
CA CYS A 215 -3.98 -13.96 -0.94
C CYS A 215 -5.51 -13.92 -0.79
N THR A 216 -5.97 -13.47 0.37
CA THR A 216 -7.40 -13.24 0.62
C THR A 216 -7.74 -11.76 0.71
N ILE A 217 -6.75 -10.86 0.77
CA ILE A 217 -6.98 -9.42 0.80
C ILE A 217 -6.21 -8.75 -0.34
N ILE A 218 -6.85 -7.80 -1.02
CA ILE A 218 -6.18 -6.90 -1.96
C ILE A 218 -6.53 -5.45 -1.68
N ASP A 219 -5.57 -4.56 -1.96
CA ASP A 219 -5.79 -3.12 -1.87
C ASP A 219 -6.31 -2.56 -3.20
N GLY A 220 -7.12 -1.50 -3.12
CA GLY A 220 -7.46 -0.67 -4.26
C GLY A 220 -7.76 0.77 -3.84
N SER A 221 -7.81 1.68 -4.81
CA SER A 221 -8.15 3.08 -4.55
C SER A 221 -9.05 3.68 -5.62
N ILE A 222 -9.78 4.74 -5.27
CA ILE A 222 -10.64 5.50 -6.19
C ILE A 222 -9.83 5.91 -7.43
N ASN A 223 -10.31 5.54 -8.61
CA ASN A 223 -9.64 5.75 -9.91
C ASN A 223 -8.21 5.18 -10.01
N GLY A 224 -7.76 4.38 -9.04
CA GLY A 224 -6.39 3.92 -8.93
C GLY A 224 -5.43 5.02 -8.46
N TYR A 225 -5.89 6.07 -7.78
CA TYR A 225 -5.00 7.11 -7.27
C TYR A 225 -4.02 6.55 -6.22
N GLY A 226 -2.75 6.92 -6.36
CA GLY A 226 -1.66 6.45 -5.51
C GLY A 226 -0.31 6.86 -6.04
N LEU A 227 0.76 6.36 -5.42
CA LEU A 227 2.13 6.66 -5.84
C LEU A 227 2.37 6.34 -7.32
N GLY A 228 3.10 7.22 -8.00
CA GLY A 228 3.60 7.01 -9.35
C GLY A 228 2.47 6.96 -10.39
N ALA A 229 2.30 5.80 -11.02
CA ALA A 229 1.21 5.61 -11.99
C ALA A 229 -0.13 5.22 -11.35
N GLY A 230 -0.15 5.00 -10.03
CA GLY A 230 -1.34 4.64 -9.28
C GLY A 230 -1.34 3.20 -8.77
N ASN A 231 -2.51 2.75 -8.34
CA ASN A 231 -2.77 1.47 -7.71
C ASN A 231 -3.81 0.67 -8.51
N THR A 232 -4.10 -0.56 -8.10
CA THR A 232 -5.32 -1.24 -8.54
C THR A 232 -6.53 -0.35 -8.27
N LYS A 233 -7.37 -0.14 -9.28
CA LYS A 233 -8.58 0.67 -9.11
C LYS A 233 -9.56 -0.06 -8.20
N ILE A 234 -10.22 0.67 -7.31
CA ILE A 234 -11.10 0.08 -6.30
C ILE A 234 -12.23 -0.75 -6.93
N ASP A 235 -12.85 -0.28 -8.01
CA ASP A 235 -13.87 -1.04 -8.76
C ASP A 235 -13.33 -2.37 -9.32
N GLN A 236 -12.08 -2.41 -9.76
CA GLN A 236 -11.42 -3.63 -10.20
C GLN A 236 -11.10 -4.55 -9.02
N ALA A 237 -10.60 -4.02 -7.90
CA ALA A 237 -10.33 -4.80 -6.70
C ALA A 237 -11.61 -5.48 -6.17
N LEU A 238 -12.71 -4.72 -6.07
CA LEU A 238 -14.01 -5.26 -5.65
C LEU A 238 -14.50 -6.38 -6.57
N ALA A 239 -14.37 -6.20 -7.90
CA ALA A 239 -14.77 -7.21 -8.87
C ALA A 239 -13.92 -8.49 -8.80
N ILE A 240 -12.61 -8.35 -8.55
CA ILE A 240 -11.73 -9.50 -8.32
C ILE A 240 -12.16 -10.23 -7.04
N VAL A 241 -12.42 -9.51 -5.95
CA VAL A 241 -12.86 -10.14 -4.69
C VAL A 241 -14.17 -10.89 -4.85
N GLU A 242 -15.18 -10.29 -5.50
CA GLU A 242 -16.45 -10.98 -5.81
C GLU A 242 -16.26 -12.19 -6.72
N HIS A 243 -15.31 -12.14 -7.67
CA HIS A 243 -14.98 -13.28 -8.51
C HIS A 243 -14.49 -14.48 -7.69
N PHE A 244 -13.58 -14.26 -6.74
CA PHE A 244 -13.06 -15.32 -5.86
C PHE A 244 -14.04 -15.73 -4.76
N HIS A 245 -14.95 -14.84 -4.34
CA HIS A 245 -16.02 -15.15 -3.40
C HIS A 245 -17.21 -15.87 -4.07
N ASN A 246 -17.37 -15.71 -5.38
CA ASN A 246 -18.50 -16.20 -6.16
C ASN A 246 -19.88 -15.69 -5.66
N GLU A 247 -19.91 -14.47 -5.11
CA GLU A 247 -21.11 -13.83 -4.57
C GLU A 247 -21.04 -12.31 -4.79
N LYS A 248 -22.20 -11.65 -4.84
CA LYS A 248 -22.27 -10.19 -4.81
C LYS A 248 -22.05 -9.71 -3.37
N LEU A 249 -21.04 -8.89 -3.15
CA LEU A 249 -20.66 -8.35 -1.84
C LEU A 249 -20.82 -6.82 -1.78
N TYR A 250 -20.69 -6.12 -2.91
CA TYR A 250 -20.52 -4.66 -2.91
C TYR A 250 -21.65 -3.92 -3.66
N GLN A 251 -21.83 -2.65 -3.29
CA GLN A 251 -22.83 -1.73 -3.85
C GLN A 251 -22.17 -0.72 -4.79
N TYR A 252 -21.90 -1.14 -6.03
CA TYR A 252 -21.18 -0.35 -7.04
C TYR A 252 -21.87 0.97 -7.41
N GLU A 253 -23.18 1.09 -7.20
CA GLU A 253 -23.94 2.31 -7.46
C GLU A 253 -23.39 3.54 -6.70
N HIS A 254 -22.79 3.35 -5.53
CA HIS A 254 -22.21 4.43 -4.72
C HIS A 254 -20.83 4.88 -5.22
N LEU A 255 -20.17 4.09 -6.08
CA LEU A 255 -18.86 4.46 -6.66
C LEU A 255 -18.97 5.66 -7.60
N LYS A 256 -20.13 5.88 -8.23
CA LYS A 256 -20.33 6.96 -9.20
C LYS A 256 -20.01 8.33 -8.62
N SER A 257 -20.46 8.62 -7.40
CA SER A 257 -20.12 9.88 -6.73
C SER A 257 -18.64 9.93 -6.36
N LEU A 258 -18.08 8.80 -5.93
CA LEU A 258 -16.72 8.70 -5.41
C LEU A 258 -15.66 9.03 -6.47
N PHE A 259 -15.88 8.64 -7.72
CA PHE A 259 -14.96 8.93 -8.84
C PHE A 259 -14.79 10.43 -9.17
N HIS A 260 -15.64 11.30 -8.61
CA HIS A 260 -15.61 12.74 -8.85
C HIS A 260 -15.28 13.58 -7.62
N ILE A 261 -15.06 12.95 -6.45
CA ILE A 261 -14.85 13.69 -5.19
C ILE A 261 -13.47 14.34 -5.16
N LEU A 262 -12.44 13.55 -5.47
CA LEU A 262 -11.08 14.02 -5.28
C LEU A 262 -10.60 14.79 -6.50
N GLN A 263 -10.21 16.04 -6.27
CA GLN A 263 -9.53 16.88 -7.27
C GLN A 263 -8.02 16.69 -7.17
N VAL A 264 -7.58 15.43 -7.28
CA VAL A 264 -6.15 15.14 -7.23
C VAL A 264 -5.52 15.56 -8.56
N PRO A 265 -4.51 16.46 -8.56
CA PRO A 265 -3.82 16.82 -9.78
C PRO A 265 -3.00 15.61 -10.25
N VAL A 266 -3.49 14.89 -11.25
CA VAL A 266 -2.65 13.90 -11.92
C VAL A 266 -1.87 14.61 -13.01
N LEU A 267 -0.61 14.95 -12.73
CA LEU A 267 0.28 15.60 -13.71
C LEU A 267 0.53 14.65 -14.90
N PRO A 268 -0.11 14.86 -16.07
CA PRO A 268 -0.04 13.91 -17.18
C PRO A 268 1.39 13.80 -17.74
N GLU A 269 2.13 14.91 -17.66
CA GLU A 269 3.49 15.08 -18.15
C GLU A 269 4.51 14.25 -17.36
N GLN A 270 4.19 13.82 -16.14
CA GLN A 270 5.06 12.98 -15.33
C GLN A 270 4.68 11.49 -15.40
N ARG A 271 3.47 11.17 -15.88
CA ARG A 271 2.96 9.80 -15.86
C ARG A 271 3.78 8.84 -16.73
N TYR A 272 4.22 9.26 -17.92
CA TYR A 272 5.06 8.41 -18.76
C TYR A 272 6.45 8.16 -18.17
N LEU A 273 6.98 9.11 -17.37
CA LEU A 273 8.23 8.90 -16.64
C LEU A 273 8.07 7.88 -15.52
N GLN A 274 6.90 7.84 -14.88
CA GLN A 274 6.56 6.79 -13.91
C GLN A 274 6.53 5.41 -14.57
N TYR A 275 5.99 5.31 -15.79
CA TYR A 275 6.04 4.07 -16.57
C TYR A 275 7.47 3.67 -16.95
N LEU A 276 8.29 4.62 -17.41
CA LEU A 276 9.71 4.37 -17.68
C LEU A 276 10.43 3.92 -16.41
N ALA A 277 10.21 4.58 -15.27
CA ALA A 277 10.78 4.20 -13.98
C ALA A 277 10.41 2.77 -13.58
N GLY A 278 9.12 2.41 -13.65
CA GLY A 278 8.65 1.04 -13.38
C GLY A 278 9.27 0.00 -14.32
N SER A 279 9.41 0.33 -15.61
CA SER A 279 10.07 -0.55 -16.60
C SER A 279 11.52 -0.87 -16.27
N LYS A 280 12.18 -0.06 -15.43
CA LYS A 280 13.55 -0.26 -14.95
C LYS A 280 13.60 -0.69 -13.48
N ASN A 281 12.43 -0.96 -12.89
CA ASN A 281 12.26 -1.28 -11.49
C ASN A 281 12.81 -0.19 -10.56
N LEU A 282 12.45 1.06 -10.81
CA LEU A 282 12.79 2.21 -9.96
C LEU A 282 11.59 2.63 -9.11
N SER A 283 11.86 3.25 -7.96
CA SER A 283 10.80 3.87 -7.17
C SER A 283 10.19 5.06 -7.92
N GLY A 284 8.87 5.19 -7.90
CA GLY A 284 8.19 6.36 -8.47
C GLY A 284 8.57 7.68 -7.79
N LEU A 285 9.03 7.61 -6.53
CA LEU A 285 9.56 8.75 -5.78
C LEU A 285 10.89 9.28 -6.36
N TRP A 286 11.59 8.50 -7.18
CA TRP A 286 12.88 8.91 -7.76
C TRP A 286 12.71 9.75 -9.03
N VAL A 287 11.51 9.79 -9.63
CA VAL A 287 11.27 10.56 -10.87
C VAL A 287 11.51 12.05 -10.66
N ALA A 288 11.00 12.66 -9.59
CA ALA A 288 11.18 14.08 -9.33
C ALA A 288 12.67 14.46 -9.09
N PRO A 289 13.43 13.76 -8.22
CA PRO A 289 14.88 13.99 -8.09
C PRO A 289 15.67 13.79 -9.39
N LEU A 290 15.29 12.81 -10.22
CA LEU A 290 15.94 12.59 -11.53
C LEU A 290 15.62 13.71 -12.53
N LEU A 291 14.40 14.25 -12.51
CA LEU A 291 14.02 15.42 -13.31
C LEU A 291 14.78 16.66 -12.86
N GLU A 292 14.89 16.89 -11.56
CA GLU A 292 15.65 18.02 -11.01
C GLU A 292 17.13 17.93 -11.42
N ARG A 293 17.71 16.73 -11.39
CA ARG A 293 19.13 16.51 -11.69
C ARG A 293 19.46 16.55 -13.19
N TYR A 294 18.66 15.89 -14.02
CA TYR A 294 18.98 15.68 -15.45
C TYR A 294 18.14 16.54 -16.40
N GLY A 295 17.06 17.17 -15.91
CA GLY A 295 16.18 18.02 -16.73
C GLY A 295 15.68 17.29 -17.97
N ASN A 296 15.93 17.86 -19.15
CA ASN A 296 15.44 17.30 -20.42
C ASN A 296 16.09 15.95 -20.79
N THR A 297 17.24 15.58 -20.21
CA THR A 297 17.92 14.30 -20.51
C THR A 297 17.47 13.16 -19.62
N THR A 298 16.55 13.39 -18.67
CA THR A 298 15.99 12.33 -17.80
C THR A 298 15.37 11.19 -18.62
N ILE A 299 14.72 11.50 -19.74
CA ILE A 299 14.11 10.49 -20.62
C ILE A 299 15.18 9.56 -21.19
N ASP A 300 16.22 10.13 -21.81
CA ASP A 300 17.31 9.36 -22.42
C ASP A 300 18.04 8.52 -21.37
N PHE A 301 18.29 9.09 -20.19
CA PHE A 301 18.87 8.38 -19.05
C PHE A 301 18.04 7.17 -18.64
N LEU A 302 16.73 7.36 -18.41
CA LEU A 302 15.82 6.27 -18.03
C LEU A 302 15.73 5.21 -19.13
N GLN A 303 15.70 5.59 -20.41
CA GLN A 303 15.62 4.64 -21.52
C GLN A 303 16.86 3.73 -21.61
N GLN A 304 18.05 4.29 -21.36
CA GLN A 304 19.32 3.57 -21.41
C GLN A 304 19.58 2.71 -20.16
N LEU A 305 18.94 3.04 -19.03
CA LEU A 305 19.12 2.29 -17.80
C LEU A 305 18.61 0.84 -17.98
N PRO A 306 19.37 -0.19 -17.57
CA PRO A 306 18.87 -1.57 -17.59
C PRO A 306 17.88 -1.79 -16.46
N TRP A 307 16.99 -2.78 -16.61
CA TRP A 307 16.21 -3.28 -15.48
C TRP A 307 17.16 -3.98 -14.50
N LYS A 308 17.11 -3.60 -13.22
CA LYS A 308 17.83 -4.27 -12.12
C LYS A 308 17.05 -4.12 -10.80
N ARG A 309 17.48 -4.83 -9.76
CA ARG A 309 16.97 -4.70 -8.39
C ARG A 309 17.69 -3.59 -7.62
N TYR A 310 17.59 -2.36 -8.10
CA TYR A 310 18.26 -1.20 -7.48
C TYR A 310 17.76 -0.99 -6.05
N LYS A 311 18.62 -0.88 -5.03
CA LYS A 311 18.14 -0.67 -3.66
C LYS A 311 17.98 0.82 -3.36
N THR A 312 18.91 1.65 -3.83
CA THR A 312 18.91 3.09 -3.60
C THR A 312 19.02 3.89 -4.91
N ILE A 313 18.70 5.19 -4.84
CA ILE A 313 18.82 6.08 -6.00
C ILE A 313 20.30 6.32 -6.35
N GLU A 314 21.20 6.28 -5.37
CA GLU A 314 22.64 6.51 -5.58
C GLU A 314 23.25 5.48 -6.54
N GLU A 315 22.76 4.24 -6.54
CA GLU A 315 23.22 3.17 -7.47
C GLU A 315 23.05 3.54 -8.95
N ILE A 316 22.10 4.41 -9.27
CA ILE A 316 21.84 4.88 -10.64
C ILE A 316 22.43 6.26 -10.92
N LEU A 317 22.79 7.01 -9.87
CA LEU A 317 23.40 8.35 -9.99
C LEU A 317 24.93 8.31 -10.11
N GLN A 318 25.57 7.22 -9.72
CA GLN A 318 27.00 7.03 -9.94
C GLN A 318 27.31 7.01 -11.45
N PRO A 319 28.45 7.59 -11.89
CA PRO A 319 28.82 7.52 -13.30
C PRO A 319 28.94 6.06 -13.69
N GLN A 320 28.03 5.58 -14.54
CA GLN A 320 28.23 4.30 -15.20
C GLN A 320 29.56 4.41 -15.92
N GLU A 321 30.52 3.57 -15.53
CA GLU A 321 31.76 3.41 -16.29
C GLU A 321 31.36 3.10 -17.73
N VAL A 322 31.50 4.09 -18.59
CA VAL A 322 31.41 3.92 -20.03
C VAL A 322 32.57 2.99 -20.35
N THR A 323 32.27 1.71 -20.48
CA THR A 323 33.19 0.74 -21.05
C THR A 323 33.28 1.09 -22.53
N VAL A 324 34.30 1.88 -22.86
CA VAL A 324 34.76 2.18 -24.22
C VAL A 324 35.30 0.91 -24.87
#